data_AF-A0AAV6AJS4-F1
#
_entry.id   AF-A0AAV6AJS4-F1
#
_cell.length_a   1.000
_cell.length_b   1.000
_cell.length_c   1.000
_cell.angle_alpha   90.00
_cell.angle_beta   90.00
_cell.angle_gamma   90.00
#
_symmetry.space_group_name_H-M   'P 1'
#
loop_
_entity.id
_entity.type
_entity.pdbx_description
1 polymer ?
#
loop_
_entity_poly.entity_id
_entity_poly.type
_entity_poly.pdbx_seq_one_letter_code
_entity_poly.pdbx_strand_id
1 'polypeptide(L)'
;MLAAMPTRGLSRFLVPLLAVSLAGCGLFDDDDRAPWRAQAEATCFARGMVKLTSLIAETKEVDGKGACGLDRPLKVTALADGSVRIGDKAVTMSCPMTAALETWVRDVVQPAAWRHYGAPVV
;
A
#
# COMPACT_ATOMS: atom_id res chain seq x y z
N MET A 1 -46.99 8.23 -45.92
CA MET A 1 -47.61 8.29 -44.57
C MET A 1 -46.49 8.22 -43.54
N LEU A 2 -45.95 9.37 -43.10
CA LEU A 2 -44.99 9.41 -42.00
C LEU A 2 -45.78 9.29 -40.70
N ALA A 3 -45.60 8.19 -39.96
CA ALA A 3 -46.15 8.05 -38.62
C ALA A 3 -45.45 9.07 -37.69
N ALA A 4 -46.21 10.06 -37.22
CA ALA A 4 -45.77 10.99 -36.19
C ALA A 4 -45.57 10.22 -34.88
N MET A 5 -44.32 9.92 -34.54
CA MET A 5 -43.98 9.27 -33.29
C MET A 5 -44.09 10.29 -32.14
N PRO A 6 -44.80 9.98 -31.03
CA PRO A 6 -45.05 10.96 -29.97
C PRO A 6 -43.73 11.32 -29.27
N THR A 7 -43.26 12.54 -29.49
CA THR A 7 -42.04 13.14 -28.92
C THR A 7 -42.00 13.11 -27.38
N ARG A 8 -43.17 13.02 -26.73
CA ARG A 8 -43.31 12.86 -25.26
C ARG A 8 -42.86 11.50 -24.71
N GLY A 9 -42.83 10.45 -25.52
CA GLY A 9 -42.36 9.12 -25.11
C GLY A 9 -40.84 9.03 -25.07
N LEU A 10 -40.17 9.63 -26.06
CA LEU A 10 -38.71 9.62 -26.21
C LEU A 10 -38.01 10.32 -25.03
N SER A 11 -38.58 11.44 -24.57
CA SER A 11 -38.05 12.21 -23.42
C SER A 11 -38.14 11.46 -22.08
N ARG A 12 -39.17 10.61 -21.88
CA ARG A 12 -39.38 9.89 -20.62
C ARG A 12 -38.40 8.73 -20.40
N PHE A 13 -37.84 8.17 -21.47
CA PHE A 13 -36.83 7.11 -21.38
C PHE A 13 -35.39 7.64 -21.43
N LEU A 14 -35.16 8.81 -22.02
CA LEU A 14 -33.84 9.44 -22.09
C LEU A 14 -33.27 9.78 -20.71
N VAL A 15 -34.09 10.32 -19.80
CA VAL A 15 -33.66 10.73 -18.45
C VAL A 15 -33.22 9.54 -17.58
N PRO A 16 -33.99 8.44 -17.42
CA PRO A 16 -33.54 7.30 -16.63
C PRO A 16 -32.36 6.59 -17.29
N LEU A 17 -32.28 6.55 -18.63
CA LEU A 17 -31.14 5.94 -19.33
C LEU A 17 -29.86 6.75 -19.12
N LEU A 18 -29.93 8.08 -19.21
CA LEU A 18 -28.83 8.96 -18.84
C LEU A 18 -28.45 8.79 -17.36
N ALA A 19 -29.43 8.74 -16.45
CA ALA A 19 -29.17 8.55 -15.03
C ALA A 19 -28.47 7.21 -14.73
N VAL A 20 -28.89 6.12 -15.37
CA VAL A 20 -28.24 4.80 -15.25
C VAL A 20 -26.82 4.82 -15.83
N SER A 21 -26.62 5.49 -16.98
CA SER A 21 -25.29 5.62 -17.58
C SER A 21 -24.33 6.49 -16.74
N LEU A 22 -24.83 7.54 -16.08
CA LEU A 22 -24.03 8.37 -15.17
C LEU A 22 -23.78 7.69 -13.81
N ALA A 23 -24.71 6.84 -13.34
CA ALA A 23 -24.55 6.08 -12.10
C ALA A 23 -23.49 4.96 -12.19
N GLY A 24 -23.03 4.60 -13.40
CA GLY A 24 -22.01 3.57 -13.61
C GLY A 24 -20.59 3.96 -13.18
N CYS A 25 -20.28 5.25 -12.98
CA CYS A 25 -18.91 5.72 -12.70
C CYS A 25 -18.39 5.46 -11.28
N GLY A 26 -19.17 4.83 -10.39
CA GLY A 26 -18.74 4.55 -9.00
C GLY A 26 -19.26 3.25 -8.40
N LEU A 27 -19.88 2.39 -9.20
CA LEU A 27 -20.43 1.11 -8.74
C LEU A 27 -19.47 -0.08 -8.95
N PHE A 28 -18.40 0.11 -9.72
CA PHE A 28 -17.36 -0.89 -9.96
C PHE A 28 -16.10 -0.45 -9.20
N ASP A 29 -15.90 -1.06 -8.03
CA ASP A 29 -14.75 -0.83 -7.14
C ASP A 29 -13.70 -1.90 -7.48
N ASP A 30 -12.91 -1.67 -8.53
CA ASP A 30 -11.83 -2.55 -9.01
C ASP A 30 -10.49 -2.28 -8.28
N ASP A 31 -10.54 -1.75 -7.06
CA ASP A 31 -9.34 -1.34 -6.33
C ASP A 31 -8.60 -2.51 -5.67
N ASP A 32 -8.80 -3.77 -6.09
CA ASP A 32 -8.20 -4.92 -5.44
C ASP A 32 -6.67 -4.85 -5.30
N ARG A 33 -6.16 -5.31 -4.15
CA ARG A 33 -4.72 -5.41 -3.91
C ARG A 33 -4.10 -6.35 -4.95
N ALA A 34 -3.17 -5.81 -5.72
CA ALA A 34 -2.51 -6.57 -6.77
C ALA A 34 -1.85 -7.86 -6.21
N PRO A 35 -2.07 -9.03 -6.84
CA PRO A 35 -1.71 -10.33 -6.26
C PRO A 35 -0.20 -10.51 -6.06
N TRP A 36 0.62 -9.81 -6.84
CA TRP A 36 2.07 -9.84 -6.71
C TRP A 36 2.57 -9.30 -5.36
N ARG A 37 1.78 -8.46 -4.65
CA ARG A 37 2.18 -7.93 -3.34
C ARG A 37 2.22 -9.04 -2.28
N ALA A 38 1.22 -9.92 -2.26
CA ALA A 38 1.20 -11.09 -1.40
C ALA A 38 2.38 -12.04 -1.74
N GLN A 39 2.67 -12.23 -3.03
CA GLN A 39 3.80 -13.03 -3.47
C GLN A 39 5.16 -12.42 -3.06
N ALA A 40 5.33 -11.10 -3.18
CA ALA A 40 6.54 -10.40 -2.78
C ALA A 40 6.76 -10.50 -1.26
N GLU A 41 5.68 -10.38 -0.48
CA GLU A 41 5.69 -10.53 0.97
C GLU A 41 6.06 -11.96 1.39
N ALA A 42 5.39 -12.96 0.82
CA ALA A 42 5.70 -14.38 1.08
C ALA A 42 7.16 -14.73 0.72
N THR A 43 7.66 -14.22 -0.42
CA THR A 43 9.04 -14.44 -0.86
C THR A 43 10.05 -13.78 0.10
N CYS A 44 9.72 -12.61 0.64
CA CYS A 44 10.57 -11.91 1.60
C CYS A 44 10.78 -12.72 2.88
N PHE A 45 9.70 -13.26 3.44
CA PHE A 45 9.77 -14.13 4.61
C PHE A 45 10.46 -15.46 4.30
N ALA A 46 10.14 -16.10 3.16
CA ALA A 46 10.77 -17.36 2.76
C ALA A 46 12.29 -17.24 2.59
N ARG A 47 12.78 -16.06 2.19
CA ARG A 47 14.21 -15.75 2.07
C ARG A 47 14.86 -15.26 3.38
N GLY A 48 14.08 -15.04 4.44
CA GLY A 48 14.58 -14.50 5.70
C GLY A 48 15.21 -13.11 5.55
N MET A 49 14.67 -12.26 4.66
CA MET A 49 15.28 -10.94 4.38
C MET A 49 15.17 -9.97 5.56
N VAL A 50 14.30 -10.25 6.54
CA VAL A 50 14.12 -9.46 7.76
C VAL A 50 14.31 -10.36 8.98
N LYS A 51 15.09 -9.89 9.95
CA LYS A 51 15.25 -10.57 11.25
C LYS A 51 14.20 -10.06 12.22
N LEU A 52 13.37 -10.97 12.73
CA LEU A 52 12.40 -10.63 13.77
C LEU A 52 13.13 -10.41 15.10
N THR A 53 12.84 -9.30 15.76
CA THR A 53 13.45 -8.87 17.01
C THR A 53 12.40 -8.14 17.88
N SER A 54 12.79 -7.65 19.06
CA SER A 54 11.95 -6.75 19.84
C SER A 54 11.68 -5.41 19.15
N LEU A 55 12.50 -5.04 18.15
CA LEU A 55 12.38 -3.80 17.38
C LEU A 55 11.57 -4.00 16.09
N ILE A 56 11.56 -5.22 15.56
CA ILE A 56 10.85 -5.62 14.34
C ILE A 56 10.06 -6.88 14.67
N ALA A 57 8.79 -6.71 15.04
CA ALA A 57 7.93 -7.80 15.47
C ALA A 57 6.72 -7.93 14.55
N GLU A 58 6.26 -9.16 14.30
CA GLU A 58 4.99 -9.36 13.60
C GLU A 58 3.83 -8.76 14.39
N THR A 59 2.84 -8.25 13.67
CA THR A 59 1.61 -7.71 14.25
C THR A 59 0.38 -8.25 13.53
N LYS A 60 -0.80 -7.84 14.00
CA LYS A 60 -2.07 -8.28 13.43
C LYS A 60 -2.17 -7.82 11.98
N GLU A 61 -2.64 -8.72 11.12
CA GLU A 61 -3.04 -8.43 9.74
C GLU A 61 -3.84 -7.13 9.65
N VAL A 62 -3.50 -6.33 8.64
CA VAL A 62 -4.21 -5.10 8.34
C VAL A 62 -5.07 -5.39 7.12
N ASP A 63 -6.37 -5.56 7.35
CA ASP A 63 -7.37 -5.67 6.29
C ASP A 63 -7.92 -4.26 5.99
N GLY A 64 -7.71 -3.80 4.75
CA GLY A 64 -8.10 -2.48 4.30
C GLY A 64 -8.75 -2.58 2.92
N LYS A 65 -9.76 -1.74 2.66
CA LYS A 65 -10.44 -1.74 1.36
C LYS A 65 -9.47 -1.42 0.21
N GLY A 66 -9.69 -2.10 -0.91
CA GLY A 66 -8.98 -1.87 -2.15
C GLY A 66 -7.49 -2.23 -2.06
N ALA A 67 -6.63 -1.31 -2.48
CA ALA A 67 -5.20 -1.58 -2.68
C ALA A 67 -4.41 -1.63 -1.35
N CYS A 68 -5.06 -1.24 -0.26
CA CYS A 68 -4.53 -1.22 1.10
C CYS A 68 -4.44 -2.64 1.68
N GLY A 69 -3.67 -2.79 2.76
CA GLY A 69 -3.61 -4.02 3.54
C GLY A 69 -2.24 -4.70 3.52
N LEU A 70 -2.04 -5.54 4.53
CA LEU A 70 -0.79 -6.23 4.84
C LEU A 70 -1.11 -7.61 5.44
N ASP A 71 -0.67 -8.69 4.79
CA ASP A 71 -1.00 -10.07 5.19
C ASP A 71 -0.18 -10.49 6.42
N ARG A 72 1.09 -10.09 6.47
CA ARG A 72 2.04 -10.42 7.54
C ARG A 72 2.82 -9.16 7.95
N PRO A 73 2.13 -8.16 8.52
CA PRO A 73 2.72 -6.86 8.82
C PRO A 73 3.75 -6.93 9.94
N LEU A 74 4.75 -6.07 9.83
CA LEU A 74 5.78 -5.88 10.84
C LEU A 74 5.58 -4.53 11.51
N LYS A 75 5.61 -4.54 12.84
CA LYS A 75 5.71 -3.36 13.68
C LYS A 75 7.18 -3.06 13.92
N VAL A 76 7.64 -1.94 13.38
CA VAL A 76 9.05 -1.54 13.33
C VAL A 76 9.25 -0.28 14.15
N THR A 77 10.11 -0.34 15.16
CA THR A 77 10.49 0.82 16.00
C THR A 77 11.88 1.36 15.67
N ALA A 78 12.75 0.52 15.12
CA ALA A 78 14.09 0.89 14.71
C ALA A 78 14.62 -0.05 13.62
N LEU A 79 15.61 0.44 12.89
CA LEU A 79 16.33 -0.27 11.82
C LEU A 79 17.81 -0.37 12.18
N ALA A 80 18.57 -1.11 11.37
CA ALA A 80 20.01 -1.26 11.50
C ALA A 80 20.40 -1.70 12.92
N ASP A 81 19.78 -2.79 13.37
CA ASP A 81 19.95 -3.40 14.71
C ASP A 81 19.70 -2.44 15.88
N GLY A 82 18.84 -1.43 15.67
CA GLY A 82 18.47 -0.45 16.70
C GLY A 82 19.28 0.83 16.68
N SER A 83 20.24 0.96 15.76
CA SER A 83 21.02 2.19 15.62
C SER A 83 20.22 3.35 15.03
N VAL A 84 19.17 3.10 14.26
CA VAL A 84 18.33 4.14 13.64
C VAL A 84 16.89 3.99 14.11
N ARG A 85 16.41 4.94 14.92
CA ARG A 85 15.03 4.94 15.42
C ARG A 85 14.03 5.43 14.36
N ILE A 86 12.91 4.74 14.26
CA ILE A 86 11.79 5.13 13.40
C ILE A 86 10.80 5.93 14.26
N GLY A 87 10.98 7.25 14.27
CA GLY A 87 10.09 8.20 14.96
C GLY A 87 9.90 7.94 16.46
N ASP A 88 8.81 8.49 17.00
CA ASP A 88 8.44 8.29 18.42
C ASP A 88 7.57 7.04 18.64
N LYS A 89 6.93 6.55 17.58
CA LYS A 89 6.00 5.43 17.60
C LYS A 89 6.40 4.41 16.54
N ALA A 90 6.19 3.15 16.86
CA ALA A 90 6.38 2.08 15.90
C ALA A 90 5.50 2.27 14.66
N VAL A 91 6.05 1.99 13.49
CA VAL A 91 5.37 2.04 12.20
C VAL A 91 5.06 0.62 11.74
N THR A 92 3.89 0.43 11.14
CA THR A 92 3.49 -0.85 10.55
C THR A 92 3.84 -0.86 9.07
N MET A 93 4.59 -1.85 8.62
CA MET A 93 5.03 -1.98 7.22
C MET A 93 5.17 -3.45 6.81
N SER A 94 5.25 -3.72 5.51
CA SER A 94 5.45 -5.08 4.98
C SER A 94 6.91 -5.52 5.08
N CYS A 95 7.15 -6.84 5.10
CA CYS A 95 8.50 -7.41 5.01
C CYS A 95 9.37 -6.81 3.89
N PRO A 96 8.93 -6.74 2.62
CA PRO A 96 9.77 -6.19 1.56
C PRO A 96 10.11 -4.71 1.78
N MET A 97 9.21 -3.93 2.38
CA MET A 97 9.49 -2.55 2.73
C MET A 97 10.52 -2.44 3.86
N THR A 98 10.39 -3.24 4.92
CA THR A 98 11.38 -3.29 6.01
C THR A 98 12.76 -3.70 5.49
N ALA A 99 12.84 -4.76 4.68
CA ALA A 99 14.09 -5.24 4.10
C ALA A 99 14.76 -4.17 3.19
N ALA A 100 13.95 -3.45 2.41
CA ALA A 100 14.45 -2.36 1.57
C ALA A 100 14.98 -1.20 2.42
N LEU A 101 14.29 -0.83 3.49
CA LEU A 101 14.75 0.24 4.40
C LEU A 101 16.01 -0.15 5.15
N GLU A 102 16.13 -1.38 5.66
CA GLU A 102 17.38 -1.89 6.26
C GLU A 102 18.57 -1.75 5.30
N THR A 103 18.36 -2.16 4.04
CA THR A 103 19.37 -2.06 2.98
C THR A 103 19.72 -0.62 2.66
N TRP A 104 18.71 0.25 2.53
CA TRP A 104 18.91 1.66 2.23
C TRP A 104 19.66 2.39 3.35
N VAL A 105 19.32 2.10 4.62
CA VAL A 105 20.01 2.68 5.77
C VAL A 105 21.49 2.30 5.75
N ARG A 106 21.79 1.01 5.54
CA ARG A 106 23.16 0.48 5.51
C ARG A 106 23.98 1.02 4.35
N ASP A 107 23.42 1.00 3.14
CA ASP A 107 24.20 1.17 1.91
C ASP A 107 24.19 2.63 1.40
N VAL A 108 23.22 3.43 1.81
CA VAL A 108 23.03 4.80 1.32
C VAL A 108 23.05 5.82 2.45
N VAL A 109 22.16 5.68 3.45
CA VAL A 109 21.96 6.72 4.47
C VAL A 109 23.18 6.88 5.35
N GLN A 110 23.67 5.80 5.96
CA GLN A 110 24.79 5.88 6.89
C GLN A 110 26.09 6.36 6.19
N PRO A 111 26.47 5.83 5.00
CA PRO A 111 27.64 6.34 4.28
C PRO A 111 27.52 7.81 3.89
N ALA A 112 26.32 8.27 3.48
CA ALA A 112 26.09 9.66 3.16
C ALA A 112 26.20 10.56 4.40
N ALA A 113 25.64 10.13 5.53
CA ALA A 113 25.70 10.87 6.79
C ALA A 113 27.14 11.09 7.26
N TRP A 114 27.96 10.03 7.25
CA TRP A 114 29.37 10.13 7.57
C TRP A 114 30.14 11.07 6.64
N ARG A 115 29.90 10.97 5.33
CA ARG A 115 30.58 11.80 4.33
C ARG A 115 30.27 13.29 4.47
N HIS A 116 29.02 13.63 4.77
CA HIS A 116 28.57 15.02 4.75
C HIS A 116 28.59 15.69 6.12
N TYR A 117 28.36 14.93 7.18
CA TYR A 117 28.20 15.46 8.53
C TYR A 117 29.23 14.92 9.53
N GLY A 118 30.04 13.92 9.16
CA GLY A 118 31.02 13.30 10.06
C GLY A 118 30.37 12.57 11.24
N ALA A 119 29.10 12.19 11.12
CA ALA A 119 28.32 11.52 12.15
C ALA A 119 27.28 10.57 11.53
N PRO A 120 26.87 9.50 12.23
CA PRO A 120 25.83 8.59 11.76
C PRO A 120 24.42 9.16 11.99
N VAL A 121 23.43 8.57 11.32
CA VAL A 121 22.01 8.78 11.67
C VAL A 121 21.65 7.90 12.85
N VAL A 122 20.84 8.42 13.78
CA VAL A 122 20.35 7.73 14.98
C VAL A 122 18.83 7.82 15.15
#